data_AF-A0A954FRJ5-F1
#
_entry.id   AF-A0A954FRJ5-F1
#
_cell.length_a   1.000
_cell.length_b   1.000
_cell.length_c   1.000
_cell.angle_alpha   90.00
_cell.angle_beta   90.00
_cell.angle_gamma   90.00
#
_symmetry.space_group_name_H-M   'P 1'
#
loop_
_entity.id
_entity.type
_entity.pdbx_description
1 polymer ?
#
loop_
_entity_poly.entity_id
_entity_poly.type
_entity_poly.pdbx_seq_one_letter_code
_entity_poly.pdbx_strand_id
1 'polypeptide(L)'
;LKDATTREQAINHINVCQPDIVLVGMGNPLQEKWIEEYKDQLETKVCLGIGGLYDYWADNVSRAPLWIRRAGYEWVWRIIQQPRDKFMRYFIGNPRYLMNIYREHRGRKRTKPQQETSHV
;
A
#
# COMPACT_ATOMS: atom_id res chain seq x y z
N LEU A 1 10.50 13.64 -1.79
CA LEU A 1 10.48 13.65 -3.27
C LEU A 1 9.36 14.56 -3.78
N LYS A 2 9.44 15.87 -3.50
CA LYS A 2 8.40 16.82 -3.92
C LYS A 2 8.59 17.22 -5.39
N ASP A 3 9.84 17.30 -5.84
CA ASP A 3 10.20 17.76 -7.18
C ASP A 3 10.48 16.61 -8.15
N ALA A 4 10.14 16.80 -9.43
CA ALA A 4 10.33 15.80 -10.49
C ALA A 4 11.80 15.43 -10.68
N THR A 5 12.69 16.42 -10.65
CA THR A 5 14.15 16.23 -10.77
C THR A 5 14.70 15.30 -9.68
N THR A 6 14.20 15.40 -8.45
CA THR A 6 14.64 14.50 -7.36
C THR A 6 14.15 13.06 -7.58
N ARG A 7 13.00 12.87 -8.24
CA ARG A 7 12.48 11.52 -8.55
C ARG A 7 13.33 10.84 -9.62
N GLU A 8 13.64 11.55 -10.71
CA GLU A 8 14.51 11.04 -11.77
C GLU A 8 15.90 10.68 -11.23
N GLN A 9 16.48 11.54 -10.38
CA GLN A 9 17.76 11.26 -9.73
C GLN A 9 17.70 10.00 -8.86
N ALA A 10 16.61 9.80 -8.10
CA ALA A 10 16.43 8.61 -7.28
C ALA A 10 16.33 7.34 -8.14
N ILE A 11 15.57 7.38 -9.24
CA ILE A 11 15.43 6.24 -10.17
C ILE A 11 16.77 5.90 -10.82
N ASN A 12 17.49 6.91 -11.31
CA ASN A 12 18.80 6.70 -11.90
C ASN A 12 19.76 6.06 -10.89
N HIS A 13 19.79 6.56 -9.66
CA HIS A 13 20.62 5.98 -8.61
C HIS A 13 20.23 4.53 -8.28
N ILE A 14 18.93 4.23 -8.23
CA ILE A 14 18.42 2.86 -8.04
C ILE A 14 18.92 1.94 -9.17
N ASN A 15 18.75 2.35 -10.42
CA ASN A 15 19.12 1.51 -11.57
C ASN A 15 20.64 1.29 -11.66
N VAL A 16 21.45 2.31 -11.34
CA VAL A 16 22.91 2.18 -11.25
C VAL A 16 23.32 1.14 -10.21
N CYS A 17 22.59 1.02 -9.10
CA CYS A 17 22.85 0.01 -8.08
C CYS A 17 22.43 -1.42 -8.47
N GLN A 18 21.66 -1.58 -9.55
CA GLN A 18 21.11 -2.86 -10.03
C GLN A 18 20.54 -3.77 -8.93
N PRO A 19 19.63 -3.29 -8.07
CA PRO A 19 19.15 -4.06 -6.94
C PRO A 19 18.17 -5.15 -7.37
N ASP A 20 18.28 -6.31 -6.73
CA ASP A 20 17.25 -7.35 -6.85
C ASP A 20 15.90 -6.89 -6.25
N ILE A 21 15.94 -6.06 -5.20
CA ILE A 21 14.77 -5.62 -4.44
C ILE A 21 14.85 -4.13 -4.12
N VAL A 22 13.77 -3.40 -4.41
CA VAL A 22 13.56 -2.00 -4.00
C VAL A 22 12.48 -1.94 -2.92
N LEU A 23 12.81 -1.35 -1.77
CA LEU A 23 11.87 -1.17 -0.64
C LEU A 23 11.43 0.30 -0.55
N VAL A 24 10.14 0.56 -0.72
CA VAL A 24 9.55 1.91 -0.78
C VAL A 24 8.80 2.23 0.52
N GLY A 25 9.35 3.13 1.32
CA GLY A 25 8.81 3.55 2.62
C GLY A 25 8.17 4.95 2.61
N MET A 26 7.50 5.35 1.53
CA MET A 26 6.92 6.71 1.40
C MET A 26 5.55 6.87 2.09
N GLY A 27 4.98 5.77 2.59
CA GLY A 27 3.65 5.73 3.19
C GLY A 27 2.52 5.75 2.17
N ASN A 28 1.33 5.32 2.60
CA ASN A 28 0.16 5.21 1.74
C ASN A 28 -0.59 6.55 1.67
N PRO A 29 -1.09 6.97 0.50
CA PRO A 29 -1.11 6.25 -0.79
C PRO A 29 0.09 6.56 -1.70
N LEU A 30 1.06 7.33 -1.23
CA LEU A 30 2.13 7.87 -2.07
C LEU A 30 3.04 6.77 -2.61
N GLN A 31 3.39 5.79 -1.79
CA GLN A 31 4.24 4.68 -2.20
C GLN A 31 3.60 3.86 -3.34
N GLU A 32 2.29 3.55 -3.26
CA GLU A 32 1.63 2.75 -4.29
C GLU A 32 1.55 3.52 -5.61
N LYS A 33 1.27 4.82 -5.53
CA LYS A 33 1.25 5.70 -6.71
C LYS A 33 2.62 5.81 -7.35
N TRP A 34 3.66 6.00 -6.55
CA TRP A 34 5.03 6.12 -7.05
C TRP A 34 5.49 4.80 -7.69
N ILE A 35 5.21 3.65 -7.06
CA ILE A 35 5.54 2.35 -7.66
C ILE A 35 4.80 2.18 -8.99
N GLU A 36 3.50 2.44 -9.03
CA GLU A 36 2.71 2.28 -10.27
C GLU A 36 3.17 3.23 -11.38
N GLU A 37 3.55 4.45 -11.03
CA GLU A 37 4.02 5.48 -11.97
C GLU A 37 5.39 5.16 -12.57
N TYR A 38 6.31 4.56 -11.80
CA TYR A 38 7.70 4.38 -12.20
C TYR A 38 8.14 2.91 -12.36
N LYS A 39 7.24 1.93 -12.20
CA LYS A 39 7.56 0.50 -12.31
C LYS A 39 8.30 0.13 -13.61
N ASP A 40 7.92 0.75 -14.73
CA ASP A 40 8.50 0.45 -16.04
C ASP A 40 9.89 1.10 -16.24
N GLN A 41 10.26 2.04 -15.37
CA GLN A 41 11.56 2.72 -15.38
C GLN A 41 12.55 2.13 -14.36
N LEU A 42 12.07 1.28 -13.44
CA LEU A 42 12.89 0.69 -12.39
C LEU A 42 13.51 -0.63 -12.87
N GLU A 43 14.84 -0.66 -12.93
CA GLU A 43 15.60 -1.87 -13.23
C GLU A 43 15.77 -2.73 -11.97
N THR A 44 14.70 -3.39 -11.55
CA THR A 44 14.69 -4.29 -10.38
C THR A 44 13.79 -5.51 -10.60
N LYS A 45 14.04 -6.60 -9.88
CA LYS A 45 13.19 -7.80 -9.95
C LYS A 45 11.91 -7.63 -9.14
N VAL A 46 11.98 -6.92 -8.00
CA VAL A 46 10.84 -6.73 -7.08
C VAL A 46 10.86 -5.32 -6.51
N CYS A 47 9.72 -4.63 -6.58
CA CYS A 47 9.51 -3.36 -5.88
C CYS A 47 8.37 -3.51 -4.85
N LEU A 48 8.65 -3.21 -3.59
CA LEU A 48 7.72 -3.45 -2.48
C LEU A 48 7.47 -2.18 -1.66
N GLY A 49 6.19 -1.79 -1.55
CA GLY A 49 5.76 -0.80 -0.57
C GLY A 49 5.77 -1.38 0.84
N ILE A 50 6.65 -0.88 1.71
CA ILE A 50 6.81 -1.39 3.09
C ILE A 50 6.02 -0.58 4.13
N GLY A 51 5.41 0.54 3.72
CA GLY A 51 4.72 1.44 4.63
C GLY A 51 5.67 2.01 5.69
N GLY A 52 5.19 2.09 6.94
CA GLY A 52 5.97 2.60 8.07
C GLY A 52 6.90 1.56 8.71
N LEU A 53 7.48 0.64 7.94
CA LEU A 53 8.44 -0.33 8.48
C LEU A 53 9.71 0.36 9.01
N TYR A 54 10.23 1.34 8.28
CA TYR A 54 11.40 2.10 8.71
C TYR A 54 11.16 2.87 10.01
N ASP A 55 9.94 3.35 10.26
CA ASP A 55 9.60 4.01 11.52
C ASP A 55 9.79 3.08 12.73
N TYR A 56 9.61 1.77 12.55
CA TYR A 56 9.86 0.79 13.59
C TYR A 56 11.33 0.43 13.73
N TRP A 57 12.09 0.41 12.64
CA TRP A 57 13.53 0.10 12.69
C TRP A 57 14.36 1.27 13.20
N ALA A 58 13.90 2.50 12.98
CA ALA A 58 14.52 3.71 13.47
C ALA A 58 14.06 4.10 14.90
N ASP A 59 13.29 3.23 15.57
CA ASP A 59 12.71 3.48 16.90
C ASP A 59 11.84 4.76 17.01
N ASN A 60 11.37 5.30 15.88
CA ASN A 60 10.48 6.47 15.86
C ASN A 60 9.08 6.15 16.40
N VAL A 61 8.64 4.89 16.28
CA VAL A 61 7.32 4.42 16.72
C VAL A 61 7.48 3.12 17.50
N SER A 62 6.91 3.07 18.70
CA SER A 62 6.95 1.84 19.50
C SER A 62 5.99 0.79 18.93
N ARG A 63 6.49 -0.43 18.76
CA ARG A 63 5.63 -1.59 18.50
C ARG A 63 4.68 -1.84 19.67
N ALA A 64 3.51 -2.39 19.35
CA ALA A 64 2.58 -2.80 20.38
C ALA A 64 3.20 -3.91 21.25
N PRO A 65 2.95 -3.92 22.58
CA PRO A 65 3.29 -5.05 23.43
C PRO A 65 2.81 -6.39 22.86
N LEU A 66 3.56 -7.46 23.12
CA LEU A 66 3.28 -8.79 22.53
C LEU A 66 1.86 -9.29 22.82
N TRP A 67 1.30 -9.00 24.00
CA TRP A 67 -0.05 -9.42 24.35
C TRP A 67 -1.12 -8.72 23.50
N ILE A 68 -0.93 -7.44 23.16
CA ILE A 68 -1.82 -6.68 22.25
C ILE A 68 -1.75 -7.25 20.84
N ARG A 69 -0.52 -7.57 20.38
CA ARG A 69 -0.28 -8.15 19.06
C ARG A 69 -0.94 -9.53 18.93
N ARG A 70 -0.78 -10.38 19.95
CA ARG A 70 -1.40 -11.72 20.00
C ARG A 70 -2.93 -11.64 20.03
N ALA A 71 -3.48 -10.60 20.67
CA ALA A 71 -4.92 -10.37 20.69
C ALA A 71 -5.46 -9.73 19.39
N GLY A 72 -4.61 -9.40 18.41
CA GLY A 72 -5.03 -8.79 17.15
C GLY A 72 -5.38 -7.29 17.23
N TYR A 73 -5.08 -6.63 18.34
CA TYR A 73 -5.43 -5.22 18.60
C TYR A 73 -4.30 -4.23 18.27
N GLU A 74 -3.32 -4.64 17.47
CA GLU A 74 -2.22 -3.75 17.06
C GLU A 74 -2.72 -2.51 16.31
N TRP A 75 -3.86 -2.61 15.61
CA TRP A 75 -4.50 -1.47 14.96
C TRP A 75 -4.97 -0.40 15.97
N VAL A 76 -5.45 -0.80 17.15
CA VAL A 76 -5.86 0.13 18.24
C VAL A 76 -4.64 0.86 18.78
N TRP A 77 -3.56 0.12 19.04
CA TRP A 77 -2.28 0.70 19.47
C TRP A 77 -1.75 1.71 18.45
N ARG A 78 -1.95 1.47 17.15
CA ARG A 78 -1.61 2.43 16.09
C ARG A 78 -2.49 3.67 16.08
N ILE A 79 -3.78 3.57 16.41
CA ILE A 79 -4.64 4.76 16.57
C ILE A 79 -4.14 5.61 17.72
N ILE A 80 -3.81 4.98 18.86
CA ILE A 80 -3.34 5.71 20.05
C ILE A 80 -2.05 6.50 19.73
N GLN A 81 -1.12 5.89 18.99
CA GLN A 81 0.13 6.56 18.61
C GLN A 81 -0.02 7.60 17.50
N GLN A 82 -0.91 7.38 16.53
CA GLN A 82 -1.08 8.25 15.36
C GLN A 82 -2.58 8.55 15.14
N PRO A 83 -3.23 9.31 16.05
CA PRO A 83 -4.67 9.43 16.09
C PRO A 83 -5.22 10.10 14.83
N ARG A 84 -4.59 11.18 14.36
CA ARG A 84 -5.07 11.94 13.20
C ARG A 84 -5.06 11.12 11.91
N ASP A 85 -3.95 10.45 11.61
CA ASP A 85 -3.75 9.78 10.32
C ASP A 85 -4.48 8.43 10.25
N LYS A 86 -4.53 7.68 11.37
CA LYS A 86 -5.13 6.34 11.39
C LYS A 86 -6.63 6.36 11.63
N PHE A 87 -7.15 7.33 12.38
CA PHE A 87 -8.59 7.42 12.65
C PHE A 87 -9.40 7.55 11.35
N MET A 88 -9.01 8.47 10.46
CA MET A 88 -9.70 8.66 9.18
C MET A 88 -9.68 7.38 8.33
N ARG A 89 -8.54 6.68 8.29
CA ARG A 89 -8.42 5.42 7.56
C ARG A 89 -9.35 4.35 8.11
N TYR A 90 -9.43 4.18 9.43
CA TYR A 90 -10.17 3.08 10.02
C TYR A 90 -11.66 3.34 10.19
N PHE A 91 -12.07 4.55 10.54
CA PHE A 91 -13.49 4.86 10.78
C PHE A 91 -14.23 5.34 9.53
N ILE A 92 -13.53 5.86 8.52
CA ILE A 92 -14.15 6.32 7.26
C ILE A 92 -13.73 5.41 6.10
N GLY A 93 -12.43 5.19 5.95
CA GLY A 93 -11.87 4.39 4.86
C GLY A 93 -12.35 2.94 4.85
N ASN A 94 -12.20 2.22 5.97
CA ASN A 94 -12.58 0.80 6.04
C ASN A 94 -14.09 0.58 5.79
N PRO A 95 -15.03 1.32 6.42
CA PRO A 95 -16.46 1.15 6.12
C PRO A 95 -16.80 1.45 4.66
N ARG A 96 -16.18 2.48 4.06
CA ARG A 96 -16.37 2.80 2.64
C ARG A 96 -15.87 1.67 1.73
N TYR A 97 -14.72 1.09 2.04
CA TYR A 97 -14.18 -0.06 1.32
C TYR A 97 -15.11 -1.27 1.42
N LEU A 98 -15.57 -1.61 2.63
CA LEU A 98 -16.53 -2.71 2.85
C LEU A 98 -17.84 -2.48 2.09
N MET A 99 -18.36 -1.25 2.08
CA MET A 99 -19.55 -0.90 1.31
C MET A 99 -19.33 -1.07 -0.20
N ASN A 100 -18.16 -0.68 -0.71
CA ASN A 100 -17.83 -0.86 -2.12
C ASN A 100 -17.74 -2.35 -2.50
N ILE A 101 -17.07 -3.18 -1.69
CA ILE A 101 -17.04 -4.64 -1.87
C ILE A 101 -18.47 -5.19 -1.85
N TYR A 102 -19.28 -4.75 -0.90
CA TYR A 102 -20.64 -5.24 -0.74
C TYR A 102 -21.51 -4.94 -1.96
N ARG A 103 -21.39 -3.71 -2.50
CA ARG A 103 -22.06 -3.30 -3.74
C ARG A 103 -21.60 -4.12 -4.94
N GLU A 104 -20.29 -4.31 -5.09
CA GLU A 104 -19.72 -5.12 -6.17
C GLU A 104 -20.22 -6.57 -6.12
N HIS A 105 -20.24 -7.17 -4.92
CA HIS A 105 -20.72 -8.54 -4.73
C HIS A 105 -22.21 -8.69 -5.03
N ARG A 106 -23.04 -7.68 -4.70
CA ARG A 106 -24.45 -7.65 -5.08
C ARG A 106 -24.66 -7.37 -6.58
N GLY A 107 -23.78 -6.59 -7.21
CA GLY A 107 -23.82 -6.25 -8.64
C GLY A 107 -23.43 -7.40 -9.57
N ARG A 108 -22.46 -8.24 -9.18
CA ARG A 108 -22.04 -9.44 -9.95
C ARG A 108 -23.14 -10.49 -10.12
N LYS A 109 -24.20 -10.46 -9.31
CA LYS A 109 -25.37 -11.34 -9.50
C LYS A 109 -26.27 -10.93 -10.67
N ARG A 110 -25.96 -9.83 -11.40
CA ARG A 110 -26.84 -9.25 -12.41
C ARG A 110 -26.33 -9.30 -13.86
N THR A 111 -25.11 -9.79 -14.10
CA THR A 111 -24.55 -10.00 -15.45
C THR A 111 -24.19 -11.48 -15.63
N LYS A 112 -25.11 -12.25 -16.24
CA LYS A 112 -24.78 -13.55 -16.84
C LYS A 112 -23.87 -13.28 -18.06
N PRO A 113 -22.82 -14.09 -18.31
CA PRO A 113 -22.07 -14.01 -19.56
C PRO A 113 -22.99 -14.42 -20.72
N GLN A 114 -23.11 -13.54 -21.72
CA GLN A 114 -23.64 -13.91 -23.04
C GLN A 114 -22.66 -14.92 -23.65
N GLN A 115 -23.15 -16.12 -23.98
CA GLN A 115 -22.40 -17.15 -24.66
C GLN A 115 -22.03 -16.65 -26.06
N GLU A 116 -20.75 -16.36 -26.32
CA GLU A 116 -20.22 -16.24 -27.68
C GLU A 116 -20.01 -17.65 -28.23
N THR A 117 -20.87 -18.02 -29.17
CA THR A 117 -20.81 -19.25 -29.94
C THR A 117 -19.57 -19.29 -30.84
N SER A 118 -18.82 -20.37 -30.69
CA SER A 118 -17.75 -20.89 -31.53
C SER A 118 -17.92 -20.61 -33.03
N HIS A 119 -16.96 -19.89 -33.61
CA HIS A 119 -16.59 -20.04 -35.02
C HIS A 119 -15.17 -20.61 -35.10
N VAL A 120 -15.08 -21.93 -35.19
CA VAL A 120 -14.02 -22.67 -35.91
C VAL A 120 -14.71 -23.84 -36.60
#